data_AF-A0A660V6R2-F1
#
_entry.id   AF-A0A660V6R2-F1
#
_cell.length_a   1.000
_cell.length_b   1.000
_cell.length_c   1.000
_cell.angle_alpha   90.00
_cell.angle_beta   90.00
_cell.angle_gamma   90.00
#
_symmetry.space_group_name_H-M   'P 1'
#
loop_
_entity.id
_entity.type
_entity.pdbx_description
1 polymer ?
#
loop_
_entity_poly.entity_id
_entity_poly.type
_entity_poly.pdbx_seq_one_letter_code
_entity_poly.pdbx_strand_id
1 'polypeptide(L)'
;MEWLIKTQHTNIWRYPGPAQDGNWEDASNTQYVMLALYTAWRLGYKIPPSVWEKVIQWFLKNQDKDGPKVKWFPVPGADIPMKELRRLEKKSLSELKRMLRKVGASGLTPDMIKKLRTSVVIDNPYRKFGPEKKEMRARGWSYVRRGGAPKFPSFEHTCGSMTTSGIVSLMICKAALEGTPIWRKYRKQVEQAIRDGVAWLAHNFTVSRNPNKGGYHFYYLYGMERAGVLTLTRLFGKHNWYKEGAEFLLAHQRPDGSWHEQGDSPLIATAFAILFLKKATAPVVRIPHDVATGAGMFGNKKK
;
A
#
# COMPACT_ATOMS: atom_id res chain seq x y z
N MET A 1 -1.28 -20.51 8.39
CA MET A 1 -2.14 -20.01 7.28
C MET A 1 -3.54 -20.58 7.37
N GLU A 2 -3.69 -21.88 7.60
CA GLU A 2 -5.00 -22.54 7.74
C GLU A 2 -5.90 -21.89 8.79
N TRP A 3 -5.36 -21.51 9.95
CA TRP A 3 -6.13 -20.78 10.97
C TRP A 3 -6.72 -19.48 10.44
N LEU A 4 -5.97 -18.68 9.69
CA LEU A 4 -6.47 -17.43 9.09
C LEU A 4 -7.57 -17.72 8.07
N ILE A 5 -7.42 -18.74 7.23
CA ILE A 5 -8.44 -19.12 6.25
C ILE A 5 -9.71 -19.60 6.96
N LYS A 6 -9.58 -20.43 8.00
CA LYS A 6 -10.71 -20.99 8.77
C LYS A 6 -11.45 -19.93 9.61
N THR A 7 -10.77 -18.89 10.03
CA THR A 7 -11.32 -17.80 10.86
C THR A 7 -11.80 -16.60 10.05
N GLN A 8 -11.81 -16.68 8.72
CA GLN A 8 -12.54 -15.71 7.91
C GLN A 8 -14.02 -15.83 8.25
N HIS A 9 -14.65 -14.72 8.62
CA HIS A 9 -16.09 -14.68 8.91
C HIS A 9 -16.88 -14.74 7.59
N THR A 10 -17.91 -13.92 7.43
CA THR A 10 -18.72 -13.89 6.20
C THR A 10 -17.83 -13.57 5.00
N ASN A 11 -17.08 -12.49 5.07
CA ASN A 11 -16.24 -11.96 4.00
C ASN A 11 -14.81 -11.64 4.45
N ILE A 12 -14.64 -11.06 5.65
CA ILE A 12 -13.33 -10.61 6.14
C ILE A 12 -13.11 -11.02 7.61
N TRP A 13 -12.09 -10.44 8.26
CA TRP A 13 -11.69 -10.79 9.62
C TRP A 13 -11.99 -9.67 10.61
N ARG A 14 -11.93 -10.01 11.90
CA ARG A 14 -11.94 -9.07 13.01
C ARG A 14 -10.86 -9.40 14.02
N TYR A 15 -10.47 -8.44 14.86
CA TYR A 15 -9.69 -8.73 16.07
C TYR A 15 -10.32 -9.85 16.92
N PRO A 16 -9.50 -10.74 17.53
CA PRO A 16 -10.00 -11.73 18.49
C PRO A 16 -10.73 -11.07 19.67
N GLY A 17 -11.75 -11.73 20.19
CA GLY A 17 -12.54 -11.24 21.33
C GLY A 17 -14.01 -10.96 20.96
N PRO A 18 -14.80 -10.45 21.91
CA PRO A 18 -16.21 -10.20 21.69
C PRO A 18 -16.41 -9.13 20.62
N ALA A 19 -17.33 -9.39 19.69
CA ALA A 19 -17.75 -8.38 18.74
C ALA A 19 -18.45 -7.22 19.46
N GLN A 20 -17.77 -6.09 19.53
CA GLN A 20 -18.39 -4.81 19.88
C GLN A 20 -19.53 -4.57 18.86
N ASP A 21 -20.77 -4.54 19.36
CA ASP A 21 -22.03 -4.42 18.60
C ASP A 21 -22.37 -5.57 17.64
N GLY A 22 -21.84 -6.78 17.88
CA GLY A 22 -22.16 -7.95 17.06
C GLY A 22 -21.59 -7.87 15.63
N ASN A 23 -20.73 -6.89 15.34
CA ASN A 23 -20.01 -6.82 14.09
C ASN A 23 -18.74 -7.68 14.16
N TRP A 24 -18.63 -8.64 13.24
CA TRP A 24 -17.54 -9.61 13.16
C TRP A 24 -16.56 -9.34 12.02
N GLU A 25 -16.60 -8.14 11.43
CA GLU A 25 -15.78 -7.77 10.27
C GLU A 25 -15.22 -6.35 10.42
N ASP A 26 -13.90 -6.19 10.30
CA ASP A 26 -13.25 -4.87 10.32
C ASP A 26 -12.12 -4.74 9.30
N ALA A 27 -11.97 -3.54 8.74
CA ALA A 27 -10.96 -3.23 7.73
C ALA A 27 -9.53 -3.19 8.29
N SER A 28 -9.37 -2.83 9.58
CA SER A 28 -8.06 -2.67 10.22
C SER A 28 -7.31 -3.99 10.31
N ASN A 29 -7.89 -4.99 10.99
CA ASN A 29 -7.27 -6.28 11.20
C ASN A 29 -7.12 -7.04 9.88
N THR A 30 -8.14 -6.92 9.01
CA THR A 30 -8.15 -7.55 7.69
C THR A 30 -6.91 -7.23 6.87
N GLN A 31 -6.41 -5.99 6.88
CA GLN A 31 -5.21 -5.66 6.10
C GLN A 31 -3.97 -6.47 6.52
N TYR A 32 -3.83 -6.80 7.81
CA TYR A 32 -2.70 -7.58 8.33
C TYR A 32 -2.84 -9.05 7.95
N VAL A 33 -4.07 -9.58 8.01
CA VAL A 33 -4.37 -10.90 7.46
C VAL A 33 -4.03 -10.95 5.98
N MET A 34 -4.43 -9.93 5.20
CA MET A 34 -4.11 -9.85 3.77
C MET A 34 -2.60 -9.83 3.51
N LEU A 35 -1.82 -9.08 4.28
CA LEU A 35 -0.35 -9.08 4.17
C LEU A 35 0.27 -10.44 4.50
N ALA A 36 -0.27 -11.14 5.50
CA ALA A 36 0.18 -12.49 5.87
C ALA A 36 -0.16 -13.51 4.76
N LEU A 37 -1.41 -13.51 4.26
CA LEU A 37 -1.84 -14.36 3.15
C LEU A 37 -1.05 -14.07 1.88
N TYR A 38 -0.79 -12.79 1.58
CA TYR A 38 0.03 -12.40 0.44
C TYR A 38 1.46 -12.92 0.55
N THR A 39 2.05 -12.88 1.74
CA THR A 39 3.39 -13.43 1.99
C THR A 39 3.41 -14.93 1.78
N ALA A 40 2.46 -15.67 2.36
CA ALA A 40 2.34 -17.11 2.15
C ALA A 40 2.11 -17.48 0.67
N TRP A 41 1.25 -16.75 -0.02
CA TRP A 41 0.99 -16.95 -1.45
C TRP A 41 2.24 -16.75 -2.31
N ARG A 42 3.04 -15.70 -2.02
CA ARG A 42 4.33 -15.48 -2.71
C ARG A 42 5.37 -16.56 -2.41
N LEU A 43 5.24 -17.25 -1.28
CA LEU A 43 6.07 -18.40 -0.91
C LEU A 43 5.52 -19.73 -1.48
N GLY A 44 4.48 -19.69 -2.32
CA GLY A 44 3.93 -20.85 -3.00
C GLY A 44 2.80 -21.55 -2.25
N TYR A 45 2.39 -21.07 -1.07
CA TYR A 45 1.24 -21.62 -0.37
C TYR A 45 -0.06 -21.29 -1.12
N LYS A 46 -0.89 -22.32 -1.37
CA LYS A 46 -2.14 -22.14 -2.12
C LYS A 46 -3.23 -21.60 -1.21
N ILE A 47 -3.71 -20.39 -1.50
CA ILE A 47 -4.87 -19.79 -0.84
C ILE A 47 -6.11 -20.03 -1.70
N PRO A 48 -7.23 -20.54 -1.16
CA PRO A 48 -8.45 -20.76 -1.92
C PRO A 48 -8.93 -19.46 -2.59
N PRO A 49 -9.29 -19.46 -3.90
CA PRO A 49 -9.72 -18.24 -4.60
C PRO A 49 -10.92 -17.53 -3.97
N SER A 50 -11.80 -18.28 -3.31
CA SER A 50 -12.98 -17.75 -2.60
C SER A 50 -12.61 -16.82 -1.44
N VAL A 51 -11.45 -17.02 -0.79
CA VAL A 51 -10.97 -16.14 0.29
C VAL A 51 -10.75 -14.73 -0.24
N TRP A 52 -10.09 -14.62 -1.41
CA TRP A 52 -9.82 -13.34 -2.07
C TRP A 52 -11.10 -12.70 -2.63
N GLU A 53 -12.01 -13.50 -3.19
CA GLU A 53 -13.29 -13.01 -3.73
C GLU A 53 -14.15 -12.37 -2.63
N LYS A 54 -14.27 -13.02 -1.48
CA LYS A 54 -14.97 -12.49 -0.30
C LYS A 54 -14.43 -11.13 0.14
N VAL A 55 -13.11 -10.96 0.17
CA VAL A 55 -12.47 -9.67 0.48
C VAL A 55 -12.83 -8.60 -0.55
N ILE A 56 -12.79 -8.93 -1.85
CA ILE A 56 -13.24 -8.02 -2.92
C ILE A 56 -14.69 -7.59 -2.67
N GLN A 57 -15.59 -8.54 -2.42
CA GLN A 57 -17.01 -8.25 -2.20
C GLN A 57 -17.23 -7.27 -1.05
N TRP A 58 -16.53 -7.46 0.08
CA TRP A 58 -16.67 -6.58 1.23
C TRP A 58 -16.16 -5.16 0.94
N PHE A 59 -14.94 -5.01 0.40
CA PHE A 59 -14.38 -3.69 0.15
C PHE A 59 -15.11 -2.94 -0.95
N LEU A 60 -15.58 -3.61 -2.01
CA LEU A 60 -16.41 -2.96 -3.03
C LEU A 60 -17.77 -2.53 -2.47
N LYS A 61 -18.39 -3.34 -1.62
CA LYS A 61 -19.68 -3.02 -1.00
C LYS A 61 -19.56 -1.82 -0.05
N ASN A 62 -18.47 -1.73 0.70
CA ASN A 62 -18.29 -0.78 1.80
C ASN A 62 -17.40 0.44 1.48
N GLN A 63 -16.97 0.61 0.22
CA GLN A 63 -16.40 1.89 -0.21
C GLN A 63 -17.51 2.96 -0.22
N ASP A 64 -17.14 4.21 0.09
CA ASP A 64 -18.03 5.35 -0.07
C ASP A 64 -18.69 5.37 -1.45
N LYS A 65 -19.99 5.67 -1.48
CA LYS A 65 -20.77 5.73 -2.73
C LYS A 65 -20.49 7.01 -3.51
N ASP A 66 -20.22 8.08 -2.80
CA ASP A 66 -19.97 9.41 -3.34
C ASP A 66 -18.64 9.97 -2.78
N GLY A 67 -18.16 11.07 -3.35
CA GLY A 67 -16.93 11.76 -2.99
C GLY A 67 -16.59 12.85 -4.01
N PRO A 68 -15.85 13.90 -3.62
CA PRO A 68 -15.51 14.97 -4.54
C PRO A 68 -14.68 14.44 -5.72
N LYS A 69 -14.89 15.02 -6.90
CA LYS A 69 -14.04 14.73 -8.07
C LYS A 69 -12.61 15.20 -7.77
N VAL A 70 -11.64 14.37 -8.11
CA VAL A 70 -10.21 14.68 -7.93
C VAL A 70 -9.59 14.81 -9.30
N LYS A 71 -8.70 15.81 -9.47
CA LYS A 71 -7.92 15.94 -10.70
C LYS A 71 -7.16 14.64 -10.95
N TRP A 72 -7.33 14.07 -12.13
CA TRP A 72 -6.69 12.80 -12.47
C TRP A 72 -5.17 12.87 -12.32
N PHE A 73 -4.61 11.81 -11.74
CA PHE A 73 -3.19 11.51 -11.70
C PHE A 73 -2.98 9.99 -11.84
N PRO A 74 -1.78 9.53 -12.24
CA PRO A 74 -1.57 8.12 -12.50
C PRO A 74 -1.54 7.26 -11.23
N VAL A 75 -2.19 6.09 -11.27
CA VAL A 75 -2.19 5.07 -10.20
C VAL A 75 -1.78 3.72 -10.81
N PRO A 76 -0.48 3.44 -10.97
CA PRO A 76 0.00 2.36 -11.83
C PRO A 76 -0.51 0.96 -11.42
N GLY A 77 -0.62 0.69 -10.12
CA GLY A 77 -1.17 -0.57 -9.60
C GLY A 77 -2.64 -0.79 -9.98
N ALA A 78 -3.43 0.28 -10.13
CA ALA A 78 -4.79 0.19 -10.64
C ALA A 78 -4.80 0.10 -12.17
N ASP A 79 -4.02 0.94 -12.84
CA ASP A 79 -4.15 1.21 -14.27
C ASP A 79 -3.45 0.16 -15.16
N ILE A 80 -2.39 -0.47 -14.67
CA ILE A 80 -1.54 -1.36 -15.47
C ILE A 80 -1.79 -2.83 -15.09
N PRO A 81 -1.92 -3.74 -16.06
CA PRO A 81 -1.96 -5.18 -15.80
C PRO A 81 -0.71 -5.67 -15.06
N MET A 82 -0.89 -6.57 -14.08
CA MET A 82 0.22 -7.16 -13.31
C MET A 82 1.26 -7.86 -14.20
N LYS A 83 0.84 -8.42 -15.35
CA LYS A 83 1.77 -9.02 -16.33
C LYS A 83 2.73 -7.98 -16.92
N GLU A 84 2.23 -6.78 -17.20
CA GLU A 84 3.03 -5.69 -17.76
C GLU A 84 3.95 -5.07 -16.70
N LEU A 85 3.45 -4.89 -15.48
CA LEU A 85 4.27 -4.45 -14.34
C LEU A 85 5.46 -5.40 -14.10
N ARG A 86 5.24 -6.72 -14.14
CA ARG A 86 6.32 -7.72 -14.05
C ARG A 86 7.30 -7.65 -15.23
N ARG A 87 6.83 -7.31 -16.42
CA ARG A 87 7.70 -7.10 -17.60
C ARG A 87 8.57 -5.85 -17.42
N LEU A 88 8.01 -4.76 -16.89
CA LEU A 88 8.73 -3.55 -16.56
C LEU A 88 9.80 -3.80 -15.49
N GLU A 89 9.48 -4.55 -14.43
CA GLU A 89 10.44 -5.00 -13.41
C GLU A 89 11.62 -5.77 -14.04
N LYS A 90 11.33 -6.80 -14.85
CA LYS A 90 12.37 -7.59 -15.54
C LYS A 90 13.27 -6.73 -16.42
N LYS A 91 12.69 -5.80 -17.17
CA LYS A 91 13.43 -4.88 -18.03
C LYS A 91 14.34 -3.96 -17.22
N SER A 92 13.80 -3.35 -16.16
CA SER A 92 14.53 -2.43 -15.28
C SER A 92 15.69 -3.13 -14.57
N LEU A 93 15.48 -4.36 -14.10
CA LEU A 93 16.55 -5.19 -13.51
C LEU A 93 17.66 -5.50 -14.53
N SER A 94 17.32 -5.80 -15.77
CA SER A 94 18.30 -6.03 -16.84
C SER A 94 19.10 -4.77 -17.19
N GLU A 95 18.44 -3.60 -17.26
CA GLU A 95 19.08 -2.31 -17.48
C GLU A 95 20.03 -1.96 -16.32
N LEU A 96 19.60 -2.19 -15.08
CA LEU A 96 20.42 -2.00 -13.90
C LEU A 96 21.66 -2.91 -13.90
N LYS A 97 21.49 -4.21 -14.19
CA LYS A 97 22.62 -5.14 -14.34
C LYS A 97 23.63 -4.66 -15.39
N ARG A 98 23.15 -4.13 -16.51
CA ARG A 98 24.01 -3.56 -17.56
C ARG A 98 24.75 -2.31 -17.09
N MET A 99 24.09 -1.41 -16.35
CA MET A 99 24.73 -0.22 -15.77
C MET A 99 25.82 -0.60 -14.77
N LEU A 100 25.52 -1.52 -13.84
CA LEU A 100 26.49 -1.96 -12.83
C LEU A 100 27.74 -2.60 -13.45
N ARG A 101 27.58 -3.39 -14.53
CA ARG A 101 28.71 -3.92 -15.31
C ARG A 101 29.58 -2.79 -15.91
N LYS A 102 28.97 -1.72 -16.41
CA LYS A 102 29.72 -0.59 -17.00
C LYS A 102 30.49 0.23 -15.98
N VAL A 103 29.99 0.36 -14.74
CA VAL A 103 30.63 1.15 -13.67
C VAL A 103 31.73 0.34 -12.94
N GLY A 104 32.05 -0.87 -13.40
CA GLY A 104 33.14 -1.67 -12.81
C GLY A 104 32.79 -2.27 -11.45
N ALA A 105 31.50 -2.36 -11.09
CA ALA A 105 31.05 -3.05 -9.88
C ALA A 105 31.06 -4.58 -10.08
N SER A 106 32.23 -5.11 -10.43
CA SER A 106 32.48 -6.52 -10.78
C SER A 106 32.22 -7.52 -9.63
N GLY A 107 32.00 -7.03 -8.40
CA GLY A 107 31.69 -7.84 -7.22
C GLY A 107 30.21 -8.01 -6.87
N LEU A 108 29.27 -7.42 -7.63
CA LEU A 108 27.84 -7.54 -7.32
C LEU A 108 27.24 -8.84 -7.86
N THR A 109 26.92 -9.78 -6.96
CA THR A 109 26.17 -11.00 -7.33
C THR A 109 24.70 -10.68 -7.67
N PRO A 110 24.00 -11.54 -8.44
CA PRO A 110 22.57 -11.39 -8.68
C PRO A 110 21.74 -11.22 -7.40
N ASP A 111 22.14 -11.86 -6.30
CA ASP A 111 21.50 -11.73 -4.99
C ASP A 111 21.77 -10.38 -4.33
N MET A 112 22.97 -9.81 -4.49
CA MET A 112 23.26 -8.46 -4.02
C MET A 112 22.43 -7.42 -4.77
N ILE A 113 22.23 -7.60 -6.07
CA ILE A 113 21.37 -6.70 -6.88
C ILE A 113 19.91 -6.78 -6.42
N LYS A 114 19.44 -7.97 -6.03
CA LYS A 114 18.10 -8.17 -5.44
C LYS A 114 17.95 -7.53 -4.05
N LYS A 115 19.07 -7.29 -3.36
CA LYS A 115 19.18 -6.64 -2.03
C LYS A 115 19.48 -5.14 -2.08
N LEU A 116 19.86 -4.58 -3.24
CA LEU A 116 20.01 -3.14 -3.40
C LEU A 116 18.70 -2.45 -2.99
N ARG A 117 18.80 -1.26 -2.38
CA ARG A 117 17.63 -0.45 -1.99
C ARG A 117 16.90 -0.04 -3.26
N THR A 118 16.00 -0.89 -3.75
CA THR A 118 15.14 -0.62 -4.88
C THR A 118 14.15 0.44 -4.43
N SER A 119 14.18 1.65 -5.00
CA SER A 119 13.02 2.52 -4.88
C SER A 119 11.83 1.79 -5.51
N VAL A 120 10.69 1.67 -4.82
CA VAL A 120 9.46 1.04 -5.38
C VAL A 120 8.76 1.98 -6.39
N VAL A 121 9.50 2.92 -6.96
CA VAL A 121 8.97 4.14 -7.54
C VAL A 121 9.17 4.08 -9.03
N ILE A 122 8.08 4.24 -9.78
CA ILE A 122 8.14 4.38 -11.24
C ILE A 122 7.83 5.84 -11.57
N ASP A 123 8.83 6.58 -12.05
CA ASP A 123 8.64 7.99 -12.39
C ASP A 123 7.71 8.19 -13.60
N ASN A 124 7.69 7.21 -14.51
CA ASN A 124 6.72 7.16 -15.59
C ASN A 124 6.51 5.71 -16.07
N PRO A 125 5.58 4.94 -15.48
CA PRO A 125 5.32 3.58 -15.92
C PRO A 125 4.59 3.50 -17.27
N TYR A 126 4.10 4.63 -17.79
CA TYR A 126 3.30 4.69 -18.99
C TYR A 126 4.20 5.04 -20.19
N ARG A 127 4.76 4.03 -20.88
CA ARG A 127 5.51 4.26 -22.13
C ARG A 127 4.58 4.32 -23.36
N LYS A 128 4.96 5.19 -24.30
CA LYS A 128 4.48 5.41 -25.69
C LYS A 128 3.11 6.06 -25.92
N PHE A 129 2.07 5.82 -25.11
CA PHE A 129 0.72 6.39 -25.37
C PHE A 129 0.17 7.32 -24.29
N GLY A 130 0.94 7.55 -23.23
CA GLY A 130 0.42 8.23 -22.05
C GLY A 130 -0.68 7.41 -21.36
N PRO A 131 -0.96 7.71 -20.08
CA PRO A 131 -2.07 7.07 -19.38
C PRO A 131 -3.42 7.52 -19.94
N GLU A 132 -4.33 6.57 -20.14
CA GLU A 132 -5.76 6.88 -20.32
C GLU A 132 -6.27 7.59 -19.06
N LYS A 133 -6.69 8.84 -19.20
CA LYS A 133 -7.24 9.61 -18.08
C LYS A 133 -8.61 9.05 -17.72
N LYS A 134 -8.71 8.48 -16.53
CA LYS A 134 -9.96 7.93 -15.98
C LYS A 134 -10.52 8.85 -14.92
N GLU A 135 -11.83 8.97 -14.82
CA GLU A 135 -12.41 9.74 -13.72
C GLU A 135 -12.01 9.08 -12.38
N MET A 136 -11.70 9.92 -11.39
CA MET A 136 -11.44 9.50 -10.03
C MET A 136 -12.14 10.42 -9.04
N ARG A 137 -12.67 9.82 -7.98
CA ARG A 137 -13.42 10.51 -6.92
C ARG A 137 -12.83 10.09 -5.59
N ALA A 138 -12.76 11.01 -4.64
CA ALA A 138 -12.24 10.71 -3.31
C ALA A 138 -13.24 9.83 -2.54
N ARG A 139 -13.15 8.51 -2.70
CA ARG A 139 -14.02 7.53 -2.04
C ARG A 139 -13.17 6.59 -1.19
N GLY A 140 -13.35 6.66 0.13
CA GLY A 140 -12.54 5.91 1.08
C GLY A 140 -13.31 4.77 1.74
N TRP A 141 -12.76 4.30 2.86
CA TRP A 141 -13.35 3.26 3.69
C TRP A 141 -13.37 3.65 5.17
N SER A 142 -14.35 3.11 5.87
CA SER A 142 -14.53 3.14 7.31
C SER A 142 -13.97 1.87 7.98
N TYR A 143 -13.91 1.86 9.31
CA TYR A 143 -13.40 0.71 10.08
C TYR A 143 -14.33 -0.50 9.93
N VAL A 144 -15.63 -0.27 9.88
CA VAL A 144 -16.68 -1.28 9.73
C VAL A 144 -17.70 -0.85 8.69
N ARG A 145 -18.59 -1.76 8.26
CA ARG A 145 -19.72 -1.42 7.40
C ARG A 145 -20.59 -0.33 8.03
N ARG A 146 -21.16 0.56 7.22
CA ARG A 146 -22.16 1.54 7.68
C ARG A 146 -23.40 0.82 8.25
N GLY A 147 -23.97 1.33 9.34
CA GLY A 147 -24.99 0.67 10.15
C GLY A 147 -24.49 -0.59 10.88
N GLY A 148 -23.17 -0.77 10.98
CA GLY A 148 -22.54 -1.95 11.58
C GLY A 148 -22.04 -1.74 12.99
N ALA A 149 -22.02 -0.52 13.52
CA ALA A 149 -21.59 -0.21 14.87
C ALA A 149 -22.38 1.00 15.42
N PRO A 150 -23.68 0.83 15.69
CA PRO A 150 -24.53 1.93 16.15
C PRO A 150 -24.08 2.54 17.49
N LYS A 151 -23.37 1.79 18.36
CA LYS A 151 -22.83 2.34 19.61
C LYS A 151 -21.46 3.01 19.42
N PHE A 152 -20.82 2.80 18.26
CA PHE A 152 -19.55 3.42 17.90
C PHE A 152 -19.63 4.08 16.51
N PRO A 153 -20.39 5.17 16.35
CA PRO A 153 -20.55 5.85 15.04
C PRO A 153 -19.20 6.25 14.40
N SER A 154 -18.18 6.53 15.21
CA SER A 154 -16.83 6.84 14.75
C SER A 154 -16.12 5.70 14.01
N PHE A 155 -16.65 4.47 14.10
CA PHE A 155 -16.17 3.32 13.34
C PHE A 155 -16.72 3.29 11.92
N GLU A 156 -17.83 3.99 11.67
CA GLU A 156 -18.48 4.06 10.37
C GLU A 156 -18.03 5.26 9.54
N HIS A 157 -17.23 6.16 10.13
CA HIS A 157 -16.63 7.28 9.42
C HIS A 157 -15.44 6.85 8.58
N THR A 158 -15.43 7.31 7.33
CA THR A 158 -14.28 7.15 6.43
C THR A 158 -13.09 7.94 6.97
N CYS A 159 -11.95 7.27 7.07
CA CYS A 159 -10.70 7.86 7.57
C CYS A 159 -9.47 7.36 6.80
N GLY A 160 -8.34 8.03 7.01
CA GLY A 160 -7.12 7.76 6.26
C GLY A 160 -6.59 6.35 6.49
N SER A 161 -6.51 5.93 7.75
CA SER A 161 -6.00 4.59 8.06
C SER A 161 -6.83 3.49 7.42
N MET A 162 -8.16 3.56 7.48
CA MET A 162 -9.02 2.53 6.87
C MET A 162 -9.05 2.61 5.35
N THR A 163 -8.87 3.81 4.79
CA THR A 163 -8.71 3.96 3.34
C THR A 163 -7.45 3.27 2.84
N THR A 164 -6.34 3.37 3.58
CA THR A 164 -5.13 2.60 3.26
C THR A 164 -5.37 1.09 3.33
N SER A 165 -6.13 0.60 4.31
CA SER A 165 -6.50 -0.81 4.44
C SER A 165 -7.26 -1.35 3.23
N GLY A 166 -8.21 -0.57 2.70
CA GLY A 166 -8.96 -0.93 1.50
C GLY A 166 -8.08 -1.01 0.25
N ILE A 167 -7.20 -0.02 0.06
CA ILE A 167 -6.23 -0.01 -1.04
C ILE A 167 -5.32 -1.24 -0.97
N VAL A 168 -4.73 -1.50 0.20
CA VAL A 168 -3.82 -2.64 0.43
C VAL A 168 -4.51 -3.97 0.11
N SER A 169 -5.71 -4.17 0.65
CA SER A 169 -6.46 -5.42 0.48
C SER A 169 -6.83 -5.66 -0.98
N LEU A 170 -7.34 -4.63 -1.68
CA LEU A 170 -7.72 -4.74 -3.08
C LEU A 170 -6.51 -4.91 -4.02
N MET A 171 -5.37 -4.25 -3.73
CA MET A 171 -4.13 -4.46 -4.48
C MET A 171 -3.61 -5.90 -4.35
N ILE A 172 -3.69 -6.49 -3.15
CA ILE A 172 -3.31 -7.88 -2.93
C ILE A 172 -4.25 -8.82 -3.68
N CYS A 173 -5.57 -8.57 -3.63
CA CYS A 173 -6.53 -9.36 -4.41
C CYS A 173 -6.27 -9.27 -5.91
N LYS A 174 -5.96 -8.07 -6.45
CA LYS A 174 -5.53 -7.91 -7.85
C LYS A 174 -4.29 -8.75 -8.15
N ALA A 175 -3.25 -8.66 -7.32
CA ALA A 175 -2.02 -9.43 -7.51
C ALA A 175 -2.24 -10.95 -7.51
N ALA A 176 -3.11 -11.45 -6.64
CA ALA A 176 -3.40 -12.88 -6.49
C ALA A 176 -4.35 -13.44 -7.56
N LEU A 177 -5.32 -12.64 -8.03
CA LEU A 177 -6.40 -13.11 -8.89
C LEU A 177 -6.29 -12.70 -10.36
N GLU A 178 -5.43 -11.74 -10.74
CA GLU A 178 -5.39 -11.26 -12.13
C GLU A 178 -5.17 -12.40 -13.14
N GLY A 179 -6.07 -12.50 -14.13
CA GLY A 179 -6.09 -13.58 -15.13
C GLY A 179 -7.08 -14.71 -14.83
N THR A 180 -7.63 -14.78 -13.62
CA THR A 180 -8.63 -15.79 -13.22
C THR A 180 -10.06 -15.41 -13.66
N PRO A 181 -11.01 -16.37 -13.69
CA PRO A 181 -12.43 -16.06 -13.90
C PRO A 181 -13.01 -15.08 -12.86
N ILE A 182 -12.63 -15.22 -11.59
CA ILE A 182 -13.06 -14.33 -10.50
C ILE A 182 -12.59 -12.89 -10.80
N TRP A 183 -11.34 -12.71 -11.23
CA TRP A 183 -10.85 -11.38 -11.59
C TRP A 183 -11.66 -10.75 -12.73
N ARG A 184 -11.98 -11.52 -13.78
CA ARG A 184 -12.77 -11.02 -14.91
C ARG A 184 -14.12 -10.45 -14.47
N LYS A 185 -14.75 -11.05 -13.45
CA LYS A 185 -16.01 -10.59 -12.86
C LYS A 185 -15.89 -9.21 -12.19
N TYR A 186 -14.81 -8.95 -11.44
CA TYR A 186 -14.68 -7.74 -10.63
C TYR A 186 -13.68 -6.69 -11.14
N ARG A 187 -12.92 -6.99 -12.21
CA ARG A 187 -11.78 -6.18 -12.68
C ARG A 187 -12.05 -4.68 -12.67
N LYS A 188 -13.09 -4.23 -13.38
CA LYS A 188 -13.38 -2.79 -13.53
C LYS A 188 -13.68 -2.13 -12.18
N GLN A 189 -14.43 -2.81 -11.32
CA GLN A 189 -14.82 -2.29 -10.01
C GLN A 189 -13.62 -2.22 -9.06
N VAL A 190 -12.77 -3.26 -9.04
CA VAL A 190 -11.56 -3.28 -8.20
C VAL A 190 -10.56 -2.23 -8.65
N GLU A 191 -10.29 -2.12 -9.96
CA GLU A 191 -9.38 -1.09 -10.49
C GLU A 191 -9.89 0.33 -10.19
N GLN A 192 -11.20 0.58 -10.33
CA GLN A 192 -11.79 1.87 -9.96
C GLN A 192 -11.72 2.12 -8.45
N ALA A 193 -12.03 1.12 -7.62
CA ALA A 193 -12.01 1.28 -6.18
C ALA A 193 -10.60 1.61 -5.65
N ILE A 194 -9.56 0.94 -6.17
CA ILE A 194 -8.16 1.27 -5.85
C ILE A 194 -7.85 2.71 -6.26
N ARG A 195 -8.22 3.12 -7.48
CA ARG A 195 -8.00 4.48 -7.98
C ARG A 195 -8.67 5.54 -7.09
N ASP A 196 -9.91 5.31 -6.71
CA ASP A 196 -10.69 6.23 -5.87
C ASP A 196 -10.19 6.29 -4.42
N GLY A 197 -9.69 5.17 -3.89
CA GLY A 197 -9.02 5.14 -2.60
C GLY A 197 -7.75 6.00 -2.60
N VAL A 198 -6.92 5.86 -3.64
CA VAL A 198 -5.72 6.68 -3.79
C VAL A 198 -6.08 8.15 -4.04
N ALA A 199 -7.17 8.43 -4.77
CA ALA A 199 -7.70 9.78 -4.93
C ALA A 199 -8.19 10.38 -3.59
N TRP A 200 -8.78 9.55 -2.71
CA TRP A 200 -9.15 9.97 -1.36
C TRP A 200 -7.93 10.37 -0.53
N LEU A 201 -6.83 9.59 -0.61
CA LEU A 201 -5.57 9.92 0.05
C LEU A 201 -4.95 11.21 -0.50
N ALA A 202 -5.06 11.46 -1.81
CA ALA A 202 -4.58 12.70 -2.42
C ALA A 202 -5.41 13.92 -2.03
N HIS A 203 -6.74 13.77 -1.96
CA HIS A 203 -7.66 14.84 -1.58
C HIS A 203 -7.51 15.25 -0.11
N ASN A 204 -7.33 14.26 0.78
CA ASN A 204 -7.19 14.46 2.23
C ASN A 204 -5.73 14.38 2.67
N PHE A 205 -4.78 14.64 1.78
CA PHE A 205 -3.37 14.38 2.04
C PHE A 205 -2.87 15.20 3.23
N THR A 206 -2.25 14.51 4.19
CA THR A 206 -1.51 15.13 5.28
C THR A 206 -0.56 14.10 5.88
N VAL A 207 0.57 14.58 6.39
CA VAL A 207 1.54 13.77 7.13
C VAL A 207 1.46 14.03 8.64
N SER A 208 0.69 15.02 9.10
CA SER A 208 0.66 15.47 10.49
C SER A 208 -0.50 14.93 11.33
N ARG A 209 -1.43 14.17 10.72
CA ARG A 209 -2.54 13.52 11.43
C ARG A 209 -3.10 12.36 10.62
N ASN A 210 -3.91 11.51 11.24
CA ASN A 210 -4.80 10.58 10.54
C ASN A 210 -6.10 11.32 10.13
N PRO A 211 -6.34 11.56 8.82
CA PRO A 211 -7.52 12.32 8.40
C PRO A 211 -8.81 11.64 8.86
N ASN A 212 -9.70 12.44 9.46
CA ASN A 212 -11.03 12.04 9.98
C ASN A 212 -11.01 10.96 11.09
N LYS A 213 -9.94 10.83 11.88
CA LYS A 213 -9.90 9.87 13.01
C LYS A 213 -9.54 10.46 14.38
N GLY A 214 -8.67 11.46 14.42
CA GLY A 214 -8.22 12.08 15.69
C GLY A 214 -7.16 11.28 16.47
N GLY A 215 -6.71 10.13 15.97
CA GLY A 215 -5.66 9.29 16.55
C GLY A 215 -5.17 8.20 15.58
N TYR A 216 -4.29 7.31 16.04
CA TYR A 216 -3.65 6.27 15.21
C TYR A 216 -2.86 6.87 14.04
N HIS A 217 -2.14 7.95 14.31
CA HIS A 217 -1.41 8.74 13.33
C HIS A 217 -0.22 7.96 12.77
N PHE A 218 0.62 7.37 13.62
CA PHE A 218 1.79 6.62 13.12
C PHE A 218 1.35 5.34 12.39
N TYR A 219 0.29 4.71 12.86
CA TYR A 219 -0.39 3.63 12.15
C TYR A 219 -0.89 4.05 10.77
N TYR A 220 -1.50 5.24 10.65
CA TYR A 220 -1.90 5.80 9.36
C TYR A 220 -0.71 6.10 8.45
N LEU A 221 0.37 6.70 8.96
CA LEU A 221 1.57 6.96 8.16
C LEU A 221 2.09 5.65 7.57
N TYR A 222 2.23 4.60 8.38
CA TYR A 222 2.65 3.30 7.86
C TYR A 222 1.63 2.67 6.90
N GLY A 223 0.33 2.92 7.09
CA GLY A 223 -0.70 2.59 6.09
C GLY A 223 -0.49 3.33 4.76
N MET A 224 -0.15 4.62 4.80
CA MET A 224 0.13 5.46 3.63
C MET A 224 1.34 4.94 2.84
N GLU A 225 2.41 4.53 3.54
CA GLU A 225 3.55 3.86 2.91
C GLU A 225 3.13 2.59 2.18
N ARG A 226 2.37 1.71 2.84
CA ARG A 226 1.84 0.49 2.23
C ARG A 226 1.02 0.77 0.99
N ALA A 227 0.12 1.75 1.04
CA ALA A 227 -0.72 2.14 -0.08
C ALA A 227 0.14 2.65 -1.26
N GLY A 228 1.10 3.54 -0.99
CA GLY A 228 1.99 4.08 -2.02
C GLY A 228 2.86 3.01 -2.67
N VAL A 229 3.44 2.12 -1.86
CA VAL A 229 4.29 1.01 -2.31
C VAL A 229 3.51 -0.02 -3.12
N LEU A 230 2.36 -0.51 -2.64
CA LEU A 230 1.61 -1.55 -3.35
C LEU A 230 0.97 -1.02 -4.64
N THR A 231 0.55 0.25 -4.67
CA THR A 231 0.00 0.86 -5.88
C THR A 231 1.07 1.38 -6.84
N LEU A 232 2.35 1.34 -6.45
CA LEU A 232 3.47 1.90 -7.22
C LEU A 232 3.28 3.39 -7.53
N THR A 233 2.57 4.10 -6.66
CA THR A 233 2.19 5.50 -6.87
C THR A 233 3.18 6.39 -6.16
N ARG A 234 4.01 7.13 -6.91
CA ARG A 234 5.00 8.07 -6.34
C ARG A 234 4.35 9.28 -5.68
N LEU A 235 3.33 9.83 -6.34
CA LEU A 235 2.67 11.06 -5.96
C LEU A 235 1.19 10.81 -5.69
N PHE A 236 0.71 11.20 -4.52
CA PHE A 236 -0.72 11.32 -4.27
C PHE A 236 -1.16 12.73 -4.69
N GLY A 237 -1.71 12.82 -5.91
CA GLY A 237 -1.92 14.12 -6.56
C GLY A 237 -0.58 14.82 -6.77
N LYS A 238 -0.35 15.91 -6.05
CA LYS A 238 0.91 16.68 -6.07
C LYS A 238 1.92 16.28 -4.98
N HIS A 239 1.51 15.43 -4.04
CA HIS A 239 2.26 15.17 -2.82
C HIS A 239 3.19 13.98 -2.97
N ASN A 240 4.47 14.18 -2.71
CA ASN A 240 5.45 13.10 -2.59
C ASN A 240 5.36 12.51 -1.18
N TRP A 241 4.40 11.59 -1.01
CA TRP A 241 4.04 11.02 0.28
C TRP A 241 5.23 10.50 1.08
N TYR A 242 6.23 9.90 0.41
CA TYR A 242 7.38 9.36 1.12
C TYR A 242 8.33 10.46 1.58
N LYS A 243 8.65 11.41 0.69
CA LYS A 243 9.54 12.53 1.01
C LYS A 243 8.92 13.36 2.15
N GLU A 244 7.68 13.80 1.97
CA GLU A 244 6.97 14.62 2.96
C GLU A 244 6.80 13.88 4.29
N GLY A 245 6.48 12.58 4.27
CA GLY A 245 6.36 11.78 5.48
C GLY A 245 7.69 11.51 6.18
N ALA A 246 8.78 11.29 5.43
CA ALA A 246 10.10 11.08 5.99
C ALA A 246 10.66 12.36 6.62
N GLU A 247 10.49 13.50 5.94
CA GLU A 247 10.84 14.82 6.48
C GLU A 247 10.05 15.11 7.76
N PHE A 248 8.75 14.84 7.77
CA PHE A 248 7.92 14.96 8.97
C PHE A 248 8.44 14.09 10.11
N LEU A 249 8.68 12.79 9.88
CA LEU A 249 9.14 11.88 10.93
C LEU A 249 10.51 12.28 11.48
N LEU A 250 11.47 12.61 10.62
CA LEU A 250 12.81 13.02 11.06
C LEU A 250 12.77 14.31 11.88
N ALA A 251 11.92 15.28 11.50
CA ALA A 251 11.75 16.52 12.26
C ALA A 251 11.08 16.32 13.62
N HIS A 252 10.36 15.21 13.83
CA HIS A 252 9.63 14.91 15.07
C HIS A 252 10.24 13.74 15.86
N GLN A 253 11.44 13.28 15.48
CA GLN A 253 12.16 12.29 16.27
C GLN A 253 12.62 12.92 17.59
N ARG A 254 12.35 12.25 18.70
CA ARG A 254 12.77 12.69 20.03
C ARG A 254 14.27 12.44 20.24
N PRO A 255 14.92 13.09 21.23
CA PRO A 255 16.35 12.89 21.51
C PRO A 255 16.76 11.44 21.82
N ASP A 256 15.84 10.65 22.38
CA ASP A 256 16.02 9.21 22.65
C ASP A 256 15.78 8.32 21.41
N GLY A 257 15.49 8.93 20.26
CA GLY A 257 15.24 8.25 19.00
C GLY A 257 13.79 7.78 18.80
N SER A 258 12.90 7.98 19.77
CA SER A 258 11.52 7.50 19.73
C SER A 258 10.54 8.48 19.07
N TRP A 259 9.34 7.98 18.78
CA TRP A 259 8.17 8.76 18.37
C TRP A 259 6.98 8.44 19.27
N HIS A 260 6.18 9.45 19.57
CA HIS A 260 5.08 9.36 20.52
C HIS A 260 3.81 9.94 19.90
N GLU A 261 2.65 9.31 20.11
CA GLU A 261 1.33 9.94 19.94
C GLU A 261 0.49 9.75 21.20
N GLN A 262 -0.45 10.65 21.44
CA GLN A 262 -1.37 10.54 22.56
C GLN A 262 -2.27 9.31 22.39
N GLY A 263 -2.38 8.49 23.43
CA GLY A 263 -3.26 7.33 23.43
C GLY A 263 -2.67 6.06 22.82
N ASP A 264 -1.40 6.06 22.41
CA ASP A 264 -0.69 4.86 21.97
C ASP A 264 0.64 4.68 22.71
N SER A 265 1.19 3.47 22.67
CA SER A 265 2.49 3.17 23.25
C SER A 265 3.61 3.81 22.42
N PRO A 266 4.59 4.48 23.06
CA PRO A 266 5.81 4.94 22.39
C PRO A 266 6.51 3.86 21.55
N LEU A 267 6.45 2.60 22.01
CA LEU A 267 7.01 1.47 21.28
C LEU A 267 6.30 1.25 19.93
N ILE A 268 4.97 1.32 19.93
CA ILE A 268 4.14 1.10 18.73
C ILE A 268 4.34 2.26 17.75
N ALA A 269 4.28 3.50 18.22
CA ALA A 269 4.53 4.68 17.39
C ALA A 269 5.93 4.65 16.77
N THR A 270 6.96 4.33 17.57
CA THR A 270 8.34 4.18 17.09
C THR A 270 8.47 3.07 16.05
N ALA A 271 7.84 1.90 16.28
CA ALA A 271 7.87 0.80 15.33
C ALA A 271 7.24 1.21 13.98
N PHE A 272 6.09 1.87 13.98
CA PHE A 272 5.45 2.34 12.75
C PHE A 272 6.25 3.43 12.04
N ALA A 273 6.86 4.36 12.77
CA ALA A 273 7.75 5.38 12.19
C ALA A 273 8.94 4.73 11.47
N ILE A 274 9.61 3.77 12.11
CA ILE A 274 10.75 3.05 11.50
C ILE A 274 10.30 2.24 10.28
N LEU A 275 9.15 1.58 10.34
CA LEU A 275 8.60 0.82 9.22
C LEU A 275 8.29 1.72 8.01
N PHE A 276 7.75 2.91 8.25
CA PHE A 276 7.56 3.95 7.22
C PHE A 276 8.89 4.37 6.60
N LEU A 277 9.86 4.80 7.44
CA LEU A 277 11.16 5.30 6.98
C LEU A 277 11.92 4.26 6.16
N LYS A 278 11.80 2.98 6.53
CA LYS A 278 12.43 1.86 5.81
C LYS A 278 11.79 1.54 4.46
N LYS A 279 10.56 2.03 4.18
CA LYS A 279 9.67 1.46 3.17
C LYS A 279 9.57 -0.06 3.32
N ALA A 280 9.15 -0.52 4.50
CA ALA A 280 9.23 -1.93 4.87
C ALA A 280 8.28 -2.83 4.06
N THR A 281 7.32 -2.26 3.32
CA THR A 281 6.33 -3.03 2.59
C THR A 281 6.94 -3.74 1.39
N ALA A 282 6.71 -5.05 1.31
CA ALA A 282 7.16 -5.82 0.18
C ALA A 282 6.25 -5.52 -1.03
N PRO A 283 6.78 -4.98 -2.14
CA PRO A 283 5.96 -4.49 -3.22
C PRO A 283 5.40 -5.63 -4.09
N VAL A 284 4.37 -5.31 -4.89
CA VAL A 284 3.77 -6.26 -5.84
C VAL A 284 4.68 -6.57 -7.04
N VAL A 285 5.57 -5.63 -7.38
CA VAL A 285 6.72 -5.77 -8.28
C VAL A 285 7.83 -4.83 -7.80
N ARG A 286 9.10 -5.16 -8.02
CA ARG A 286 10.23 -4.29 -7.72
C ARG A 286 10.71 -3.61 -8.99
N ILE A 287 10.56 -2.30 -9.09
CA ILE A 287 11.10 -1.54 -10.22
C ILE A 287 12.22 -0.67 -9.69
N PRO A 288 13.49 -1.11 -9.80
CA PRO A 288 14.62 -0.30 -9.34
C PRO A 288 14.64 1.03 -10.09
N HIS A 289 14.60 2.13 -9.36
CA HIS A 289 15.06 3.45 -9.78
C HIS A 289 16.12 3.90 -8.77
N ASP A 290 17.02 4.78 -9.22
CA ASP A 290 18.13 5.36 -8.46
C ASP A 290 18.78 4.39 -7.48
N VAL A 291 19.75 3.61 -7.99
CA VAL A 291 20.74 3.07 -7.07
C VAL A 291 21.50 4.28 -6.56
N ALA A 292 21.27 4.64 -5.30
CA ALA A 292 22.27 5.35 -4.53
C ALA A 292 23.48 4.42 -4.44
N THR A 293 24.24 4.33 -5.54
CA THR A 293 25.61 3.89 -5.47
C THR A 293 26.20 4.92 -4.53
N GLY A 294 26.70 4.49 -3.38
CA GLY A 294 27.38 5.38 -2.47
C GLY A 294 28.66 5.90 -3.14
N ALA A 295 28.58 6.71 -4.19
CA ALA A 295 29.69 7.46 -4.72
C ALA A 295 30.20 8.47 -3.66
N GLY A 296 29.37 8.81 -2.67
CA GLY A 296 29.80 9.45 -1.43
C GLY A 296 30.56 8.54 -0.45
N MET A 297 30.46 7.21 -0.57
CA MET A 297 31.18 6.22 0.25
C MET A 297 32.38 5.58 -0.48
N PHE A 298 32.42 5.60 -1.81
CA PHE A 298 33.46 4.97 -2.63
C PHE A 298 34.19 5.96 -3.55
N GLY A 299 34.44 7.16 -3.05
CA GLY A 299 35.48 8.06 -3.56
C GLY A 299 35.16 8.73 -4.89
N ASN A 300 34.64 9.95 -4.82
CA ASN A 300 34.88 10.93 -5.88
C ASN A 300 36.38 11.28 -5.89
N LYS A 301 37.14 10.70 -6.82
CA LYS A 301 38.31 11.41 -7.35
C LYS A 301 37.81 12.40 -8.39
N LYS A 302 37.76 13.68 -7.97
CA LYS A 302 37.62 14.82 -8.89
C LYS A 302 38.70 14.73 -9.98
N LYS A 303 38.31 14.96 -11.23
CA LYS A 303 39.10 15.69 -12.20
C LYS A 303 38.21 16.79 -12.76
#